data_AF-G4YL66-F1
#
_entry.id   AF-G4YL66-F1
#
_cell.length_a   1.000
_cell.length_b   1.000
_cell.length_c   1.000
_cell.angle_alpha   90.00
_cell.angle_beta   90.00
_cell.angle_gamma   90.00
#
_symmetry.space_group_name_H-M   'P 1'
#
loop_
_entity.id
_entity.type
_entity.pdbx_description
1 polymer ?
#
loop_
_entity_poly.entity_id
_entity_poly.type
_entity_poly.pdbx_seq_one_letter_code
_entity_poly.pdbx_strand_id
1 'polypeptide(L)'
;MGKELTAAQKELVKVFVTREVAEGPVKCNYCDKEITSRNVDRWASHLRGCVKTPADIKAQIQPHRDGEEAPPAPTSAAGRSVHVSTDYMKFNAAHFIAYKGFREKLHGHNYRLAVTITGQVGPDGYVVDFGEIKKISRVICKDLNESFLVPMNSDALKISFDGTNVHILTEDNAKFSFPKSDCSLLPIVHSSAEELAIYISNQLIDSFTIVALLERGVRKLEVSISEANQQFATYERTILA
;
A
#
# COMPACT_ATOMS: atom_id res chain seq x y z
N MET A 1 -1.47 -20.29 15.55
CA MET A 1 -1.14 -21.72 15.65
C MET A 1 -0.76 -22.22 14.27
N GLY A 2 0.33 -22.98 14.15
CA GLY A 2 0.86 -23.46 12.87
C GLY A 2 -0.13 -24.38 12.17
N LYS A 3 -0.36 -24.15 10.88
CA LYS A 3 -1.22 -24.96 10.01
C LYS A 3 -0.46 -26.24 9.65
N GLU A 4 -0.72 -27.34 10.33
CA GLU A 4 -0.06 -28.63 10.06
C GLU A 4 -0.82 -29.45 9.02
N LEU A 5 -0.09 -30.25 8.23
CA LEU A 5 -0.67 -31.24 7.32
C LEU A 5 -1.29 -32.41 8.10
N THR A 6 -2.37 -33.00 7.58
CA THR A 6 -2.90 -34.28 8.10
C THR A 6 -1.91 -35.42 7.88
N ALA A 7 -2.09 -36.52 8.61
CA ALA A 7 -1.29 -37.73 8.40
C ALA A 7 -1.33 -38.21 6.94
N ALA A 8 -2.51 -38.22 6.31
CA ALA A 8 -2.65 -38.61 4.90
C ALA A 8 -1.89 -37.68 3.95
N GLN A 9 -1.93 -36.36 4.20
CA GLN A 9 -1.19 -35.38 3.41
C GLN A 9 0.32 -35.50 3.61
N LYS A 10 0.77 -35.80 4.84
CA LYS A 10 2.19 -36.05 5.14
C LYS A 10 2.70 -37.29 4.39
N GLU A 11 1.91 -38.35 4.31
CA GLU A 11 2.26 -39.52 3.49
C GLU A 11 2.31 -39.20 2.00
N LEU A 12 1.33 -38.44 1.50
CA LEU A 12 1.31 -38.01 0.10
C LEU A 12 2.53 -37.16 -0.27
N VAL A 13 2.96 -36.25 0.60
CA VAL A 13 4.16 -35.41 0.39
C VAL A 13 5.42 -36.26 0.22
N LYS A 14 5.54 -37.38 0.94
CA LYS A 14 6.70 -38.29 0.83
C LYS A 14 6.81 -38.94 -0.54
N VAL A 15 5.70 -39.10 -1.27
CA VAL A 15 5.69 -39.67 -2.63
C VAL A 15 6.34 -38.71 -3.64
N PHE A 16 6.30 -37.40 -3.39
CA PHE A 16 6.80 -36.36 -4.29
C PHE A 16 8.22 -35.88 -3.99
N VAL A 17 8.88 -36.55 -3.06
CA VAL A 17 10.30 -36.36 -2.77
C VAL A 17 11.02 -37.69 -2.82
N THR A 18 12.30 -37.67 -3.15
CA THR A 18 13.16 -38.86 -3.20
C THR A 18 14.31 -38.71 -2.24
N ARG A 19 14.78 -39.83 -1.71
CA ARG A 19 15.92 -39.86 -0.79
C ARG A 19 16.90 -40.94 -1.24
N GLU A 20 18.15 -40.54 -1.44
CA GLU A 20 19.21 -41.44 -1.91
C GLU A 20 19.83 -42.25 -0.77
N VAL A 21 19.81 -41.72 0.46
CA VAL A 21 20.42 -42.35 1.64
C VAL A 21 19.51 -42.17 2.86
N ALA A 22 19.41 -43.19 3.72
CA ALA A 22 18.50 -43.23 4.87
C ALA A 22 18.62 -42.04 5.86
N GLU A 23 19.74 -41.30 5.85
CA GLU A 23 19.95 -40.13 6.72
C GLU A 23 20.27 -38.81 5.98
N GLY A 24 20.19 -38.77 4.64
CA GLY A 24 20.51 -37.60 3.80
C GLY A 24 19.36 -36.60 3.57
N PRO A 25 19.59 -35.49 2.84
CA PRO A 25 18.53 -34.58 2.39
C PRO A 25 17.57 -35.28 1.42
N VAL A 26 16.36 -34.73 1.27
CA VAL A 26 15.41 -35.21 0.25
C VAL A 26 15.46 -34.30 -0.98
N LYS A 27 15.23 -34.84 -2.17
CA LYS A 27 15.15 -34.08 -3.42
C LYS A 27 13.70 -33.94 -3.86
N CYS A 28 13.36 -32.76 -4.37
CA CYS A 28 12.05 -32.53 -5.00
C CYS A 28 11.98 -33.22 -6.36
N ASN A 29 11.03 -34.15 -6.55
CA ASN A 29 10.93 -34.93 -7.79
C ASN A 29 10.60 -34.10 -9.05
N TYR A 30 10.20 -32.83 -8.89
CA TYR A 30 9.84 -31.94 -10.00
C TYR A 30 10.96 -30.97 -10.39
N CYS A 31 11.89 -30.66 -9.49
CA CYS A 31 12.93 -29.65 -9.77
C CYS A 31 14.33 -30.04 -9.32
N ASP A 32 14.50 -31.25 -8.78
CA ASP A 32 15.74 -31.84 -8.27
C ASP A 32 16.48 -31.03 -7.20
N LYS A 33 15.85 -29.96 -6.67
CA LYS A 33 16.40 -29.19 -5.56
C LYS A 33 16.39 -30.02 -4.28
N GLU A 34 17.51 -29.99 -3.58
CA GLU A 34 17.66 -30.58 -2.26
C GLU A 34 16.90 -29.75 -1.19
N ILE A 35 16.23 -30.48 -0.31
CA ILE A 35 15.52 -29.96 0.85
C ILE A 35 16.17 -30.58 2.08
N THR A 36 16.93 -29.76 2.81
CA THR A 36 17.78 -30.21 3.93
C THR A 36 17.03 -30.44 5.23
N SER A 37 15.82 -29.87 5.36
CA SER A 37 14.96 -30.09 6.52
C SER A 37 14.55 -31.57 6.62
N ARG A 38 14.40 -32.11 7.83
CA ARG A 38 13.78 -33.42 8.07
C ARG A 38 12.26 -33.33 8.32
N ASN A 39 11.70 -32.12 8.33
CA ASN A 39 10.29 -31.87 8.59
C ASN A 39 9.46 -31.91 7.29
N VAL A 40 8.49 -32.82 7.23
CA VAL A 40 7.59 -33.04 6.07
C VAL A 40 6.78 -31.79 5.71
N ASP A 41 6.38 -30.96 6.67
CA ASP A 41 5.66 -29.71 6.40
C ASP A 41 6.54 -28.70 5.63
N ARG A 42 7.86 -28.73 5.85
CA ARG A 42 8.82 -27.93 5.08
C ARG A 42 8.99 -28.47 3.66
N TRP A 43 8.91 -29.79 3.47
CA TRP A 43 8.94 -30.41 2.14
C TRP A 43 7.72 -30.00 1.32
N ALA A 44 6.54 -30.06 1.94
CA ALA A 44 5.29 -29.62 1.32
C ALA A 44 5.31 -28.12 1.00
N SER A 45 5.88 -27.29 1.89
CA SER A 45 6.07 -25.86 1.61
C SER A 45 6.93 -25.61 0.38
N HIS A 46 8.01 -26.39 0.19
CA HIS A 46 8.82 -26.32 -1.02
C HIS A 46 8.01 -26.76 -2.25
N LEU A 47 7.32 -27.91 -2.19
CA LEU A 47 6.52 -28.43 -3.31
C LEU A 47 5.43 -27.46 -3.75
N ARG A 48 4.77 -26.77 -2.81
CA ARG A 48 3.78 -25.71 -3.11
C ARG A 48 4.42 -24.49 -3.79
N GLY A 49 5.61 -24.09 -3.37
CA GLY A 49 6.36 -22.96 -3.95
C GLY A 49 7.11 -23.30 -5.24
N CYS A 50 7.28 -24.58 -5.58
CA CYS A 50 8.00 -24.99 -6.77
C CYS A 50 7.15 -24.76 -8.03
N VAL A 51 7.71 -24.04 -9.00
CA VAL A 51 7.04 -23.71 -10.28
C VAL A 51 6.74 -24.96 -11.10
N LYS A 52 7.58 -26.00 -10.99
CA LYS A 52 7.47 -27.24 -11.76
C LYS A 52 6.49 -28.27 -11.17
N THR A 53 6.04 -28.10 -9.92
CA THR A 53 5.04 -28.99 -9.31
C THR A 53 3.65 -28.73 -9.93
N PRO A 54 2.94 -29.75 -10.43
CA PRO A 54 1.59 -29.62 -10.98
C PRO A 54 0.57 -29.05 -9.99
N ALA A 55 -0.43 -28.32 -10.50
CA ALA A 55 -1.40 -27.58 -9.68
C ALA A 55 -2.35 -28.50 -8.88
N ASP A 56 -2.72 -29.64 -9.45
CA ASP A 56 -3.51 -30.70 -8.82
C ASP A 56 -2.77 -31.31 -7.62
N ILE A 57 -1.46 -31.53 -7.76
CA ILE A 57 -0.61 -31.99 -6.66
C ILE A 57 -0.52 -30.94 -5.56
N LYS A 58 -0.32 -29.66 -5.93
CA LYS A 58 -0.31 -28.54 -4.97
C LYS A 58 -1.60 -28.46 -4.17
N ALA A 59 -2.75 -28.72 -4.80
CA ALA A 59 -4.05 -28.71 -4.14
C ALA A 59 -4.18 -29.83 -3.09
N GLN A 60 -3.69 -31.03 -3.38
CA GLN A 60 -3.76 -32.18 -2.47
C GLN A 60 -2.89 -32.04 -1.21
N ILE A 61 -1.81 -31.25 -1.30
CA ILE A 61 -0.87 -30.99 -0.19
C ILE A 61 -1.10 -29.62 0.48
N GLN A 62 -2.28 -29.02 0.30
CA GLN A 62 -2.69 -27.86 1.08
C GLN A 62 -2.93 -28.26 2.53
N PRO A 63 -2.51 -27.47 3.53
CA PRO A 63 -2.82 -27.76 4.94
C PRO A 63 -4.33 -27.96 5.13
N HIS A 64 -4.71 -29.02 5.84
CA HIS A 64 -6.10 -29.26 6.17
C HIS A 64 -6.66 -28.10 7.00
N ARG A 65 -7.77 -27.54 6.54
CA ARG A 65 -8.66 -26.76 7.37
C ARG A 65 -9.71 -27.74 7.84
N ASP A 66 -9.68 -28.12 9.12
CA ASP A 66 -10.86 -28.68 9.74
C ASP A 66 -11.98 -27.66 9.51
N GLY A 67 -13.04 -28.13 8.85
CA GLY A 67 -14.24 -27.35 8.60
C GLY A 67 -14.97 -27.11 9.90
N GLU A 68 -14.53 -26.11 10.67
CA GLU A 68 -15.51 -25.16 11.15
C GLU A 68 -15.87 -24.32 9.93
N GLU A 69 -17.09 -24.55 9.44
CA GLU A 69 -17.80 -23.55 8.66
C GLU A 69 -17.56 -22.23 9.38
N ALA A 70 -16.81 -21.33 8.73
CA ALA A 70 -16.56 -20.01 9.30
C ALA A 70 -17.94 -19.49 9.73
N PRO A 71 -18.13 -19.05 10.99
CA PRO A 71 -19.41 -18.51 11.42
C PRO A 71 -19.83 -17.52 10.33
N PRO A 72 -21.10 -17.56 9.86
CA PRO A 72 -21.54 -16.70 8.79
C PRO A 72 -21.02 -15.31 9.09
N ALA A 73 -20.24 -14.75 8.15
CA ALA A 73 -19.63 -13.44 8.31
C ALA A 73 -20.68 -12.52 8.94
N PRO A 74 -20.38 -11.86 10.08
CA PRO A 74 -21.41 -11.18 10.84
C PRO A 74 -22.20 -10.29 9.89
N THR A 75 -23.48 -10.63 9.72
CA THR A 75 -24.47 -9.95 8.89
C THR A 75 -24.83 -8.58 9.46
N SER A 76 -23.92 -7.96 10.22
CA SER A 76 -24.04 -6.56 10.59
C SER A 76 -23.77 -5.73 9.35
N ALA A 77 -24.82 -5.14 8.80
CA ALA A 77 -24.77 -4.11 7.76
C ALA A 77 -23.90 -2.87 8.13
N ALA A 78 -23.39 -2.80 9.36
CA ALA A 78 -22.44 -1.79 9.79
C ALA A 78 -21.02 -2.10 9.27
N GLY A 79 -20.53 -1.27 8.35
CA GLY A 79 -19.13 -1.29 7.93
C GLY A 79 -18.20 -1.06 9.14
N ARG A 80 -17.04 -1.73 9.14
CA ARG A 80 -15.97 -1.51 10.11
C ARG A 80 -14.92 -0.61 9.49
N SER A 81 -14.33 0.26 10.30
CA SER A 81 -13.26 1.16 9.89
C SER A 81 -11.94 0.73 10.49
N VAL A 82 -10.89 0.76 9.67
CA VAL A 82 -9.50 0.64 10.12
C VAL A 82 -8.80 1.97 9.88
N HIS A 83 -8.07 2.47 10.89
CA HIS A 83 -7.37 3.75 10.84
C HIS A 83 -5.87 3.52 11.05
N VAL A 84 -5.05 4.15 10.21
CA VAL A 84 -3.60 4.09 10.31
C VAL A 84 -3.01 5.49 10.25
N SER A 85 -2.31 5.85 11.31
CA SER A 85 -1.44 7.02 11.38
C SER A 85 -0.22 6.62 12.22
N THR A 86 0.96 6.65 11.61
CA THR A 86 2.20 6.17 12.25
C THR A 86 3.35 7.12 11.95
N ASP A 87 4.45 7.01 12.71
CA ASP A 87 5.57 7.98 12.64
C ASP A 87 6.31 8.04 11.30
N TYR A 88 6.15 7.03 10.44
CA TYR A 88 6.72 7.00 9.09
C TYR A 88 5.72 7.39 8.00
N MET A 89 4.45 7.67 8.35
CA MET A 89 3.46 8.26 7.43
C MET A 89 3.53 9.78 7.53
N LYS A 90 4.69 10.32 7.15
CA LYS A 90 5.00 11.74 7.17
C LYS A 90 5.94 12.10 6.03
N PHE A 91 5.89 13.34 5.60
CA PHE A 91 6.83 13.90 4.64
C PHE A 91 7.11 15.35 5.00
N ASN A 92 8.36 15.77 4.87
CA ASN A 92 8.77 17.15 5.12
C ASN A 92 8.89 17.83 3.76
N ALA A 93 8.14 18.90 3.50
CA ALA A 93 8.17 19.57 2.21
C ALA A 93 8.05 21.08 2.35
N ALA A 94 8.69 21.77 1.40
CA ALA A 94 8.56 23.21 1.25
C ALA A 94 7.39 23.53 0.30
N HIS A 95 6.70 24.64 0.54
CA HIS A 95 5.63 25.13 -0.31
C HIS A 95 5.38 26.63 -0.08
N PHE A 96 4.48 27.18 -0.88
CA PHE A 96 3.73 28.39 -0.55
C PHE A 96 2.39 28.36 -1.28
N ILE A 97 1.35 28.84 -0.63
CA ILE A 97 0.03 29.07 -1.18
C ILE A 97 0.05 30.35 -2.03
N ALA A 98 -0.51 30.23 -3.23
CA ALA A 98 -0.83 31.35 -4.10
C ALA A 98 -2.19 31.09 -4.75
N TYR A 99 -3.05 32.10 -4.73
CA TYR A 99 -4.32 32.16 -5.44
C TYR A 99 -4.54 33.60 -5.90
N LYS A 100 -5.59 33.89 -6.66
CA LYS A 100 -5.83 35.22 -7.22
C LYS A 100 -5.78 36.33 -6.16
N GLY A 101 -4.83 37.25 -6.31
CA GLY A 101 -4.65 38.39 -5.40
C GLY A 101 -3.97 38.06 -4.06
N PHE A 102 -3.49 36.83 -3.86
CA PHE A 102 -2.80 36.43 -2.64
C PHE A 102 -1.60 35.52 -2.92
N ARG A 103 -0.53 35.75 -2.18
CA ARG A 103 0.61 34.85 -2.11
C ARG A 103 1.19 34.96 -0.71
N GLU A 104 1.49 33.83 -0.09
CA GLU A 104 2.28 33.80 1.14
C GLU A 104 3.78 33.70 0.85
N LYS A 105 4.61 33.68 1.90
CA LYS A 105 6.07 33.48 1.74
C LYS A 105 6.39 31.98 1.70
N LEU A 106 7.46 31.64 0.97
CA LEU A 106 8.04 30.30 0.99
C LEU A 106 8.34 29.86 2.42
N HIS A 107 7.87 28.66 2.78
CA HIS A 107 8.16 27.99 4.04
C HIS A 107 7.98 26.48 3.85
N GLY A 108 7.77 25.71 4.92
CA GLY A 108 7.49 24.29 4.81
C GLY A 108 6.90 23.69 6.08
N HIS A 109 6.46 22.43 5.95
CA HIS A 109 5.80 21.68 7.02
C HIS A 109 6.36 20.26 7.14
N ASN A 110 6.17 19.71 8.34
CA ASN A 110 6.31 18.28 8.59
C ASN A 110 4.93 17.64 8.46
N TYR A 111 4.50 17.40 7.21
CA TYR A 111 3.18 16.87 6.92
C TYR A 111 3.00 15.48 7.52
N ARG A 112 1.83 15.20 8.09
CA ARG A 112 1.44 13.86 8.56
C ARG A 112 0.25 13.35 7.79
N LEU A 113 0.34 12.10 7.36
CA LEU A 113 -0.71 11.36 6.67
C LEU A 113 -1.42 10.42 7.65
N ALA A 114 -2.74 10.45 7.64
CA ALA A 114 -3.57 9.40 8.22
C ALA A 114 -4.54 8.85 7.17
N VAL A 115 -4.77 7.54 7.21
CA VAL A 115 -5.67 6.84 6.28
C VAL A 115 -6.69 6.06 7.07
N THR A 116 -7.97 6.28 6.77
CA THR A 116 -9.08 5.47 7.29
C THR A 116 -9.75 4.74 6.13
N ILE A 117 -9.91 3.43 6.24
CA ILE A 117 -10.63 2.61 5.25
C ILE A 117 -11.83 1.98 5.93
N THR A 118 -13.01 2.15 5.36
CA THR A 118 -14.26 1.54 5.84
C THR A 118 -14.75 0.49 4.86
N GLY A 119 -15.08 -0.70 5.36
CA GLY A 119 -15.56 -1.81 4.55
C GLY A 119 -16.14 -2.95 5.38
N GLN A 120 -16.36 -4.09 4.74
CA GLN A 120 -16.73 -5.32 5.41
C GLN A 120 -15.48 -6.04 5.93
N VAL A 121 -15.62 -6.82 7.00
CA VAL A 121 -14.56 -7.75 7.41
C VAL A 121 -14.65 -8.99 6.56
N GLY A 122 -13.59 -9.27 5.82
CA GLY A 122 -13.45 -10.47 5.00
C GLY A 122 -13.31 -11.75 5.83
N PRO A 123 -13.31 -12.92 5.17
CA PRO A 123 -13.20 -14.22 5.82
C PRO A 123 -11.84 -14.44 6.52
N ASP A 124 -10.84 -13.60 6.24
CA ASP A 124 -9.54 -13.58 6.91
C ASP A 124 -9.52 -12.69 8.18
N GLY A 125 -10.65 -12.05 8.51
CA GLY A 125 -10.80 -11.23 9.71
C GLY A 125 -10.39 -9.77 9.54
N TYR A 126 -10.09 -9.31 8.32
CA TYR A 126 -9.66 -7.94 8.05
C TYR A 126 -10.59 -7.18 7.12
N VAL A 127 -10.66 -5.85 7.30
CA VAL A 127 -11.17 -4.94 6.26
C VAL A 127 -10.11 -4.82 5.16
N VAL A 128 -8.92 -4.35 5.55
CA VAL A 128 -7.68 -4.34 4.77
C VAL A 128 -6.53 -4.60 5.75
N ASP A 129 -5.46 -5.27 5.31
CA ASP A 129 -4.27 -5.49 6.14
C ASP A 129 -3.57 -4.14 6.42
N PHE A 130 -3.31 -3.84 7.70
CA PHE A 130 -2.58 -2.65 8.10
C PHE A 130 -1.19 -2.54 7.44
N GLY A 131 -0.53 -3.66 7.20
CA GLY A 131 0.76 -3.73 6.52
C GLY A 131 0.71 -3.20 5.09
N GLU A 132 -0.39 -3.44 4.36
CA GLU A 132 -0.58 -2.94 3.01
C GLU A 132 -0.76 -1.42 3.00
N ILE A 133 -1.63 -0.89 3.89
CA ILE A 133 -1.83 0.55 4.06
C ILE A 133 -0.49 1.23 4.37
N LYS A 134 0.25 0.71 5.36
CA LYS A 134 1.56 1.23 5.77
C LYS A 134 2.57 1.22 4.64
N LYS A 135 2.65 0.13 3.87
CA LYS A 135 3.60 -0.02 2.76
C LYS A 135 3.33 1.02 1.68
N ILE A 136 2.08 1.15 1.25
CA ILE A 136 1.69 2.09 0.18
C ILE A 136 1.87 3.53 0.66
N SER A 137 1.34 3.88 1.83
CA SER A 137 1.47 5.23 2.39
C SER A 137 2.93 5.65 2.55
N ARG A 138 3.82 4.74 2.94
CA ARG A 138 5.26 5.03 3.07
C ARG A 138 5.89 5.38 1.73
N VAL A 139 5.52 4.71 0.64
CA VAL A 139 6.04 5.01 -0.71
C VAL A 139 5.59 6.42 -1.11
N ILE A 140 4.28 6.70 -1.01
CA ILE A 140 3.72 8.02 -1.36
C ILE A 140 4.38 9.14 -0.54
N CYS A 141 4.50 8.97 0.78
CA CYS A 141 5.16 9.97 1.63
C CYS A 141 6.64 10.14 1.25
N LYS A 142 7.34 9.06 0.91
CA LYS A 142 8.75 9.14 0.51
C LYS A 142 8.91 9.94 -0.79
N ASP A 143 8.00 9.79 -1.74
CA ASP A 143 8.06 10.49 -3.03
C ASP A 143 7.84 12.01 -2.87
N LEU A 144 7.12 12.44 -1.83
CA LEU A 144 6.91 13.86 -1.50
C LEU A 144 7.97 14.44 -0.56
N ASN A 145 8.71 13.59 0.15
CA ASN A 145 9.63 14.02 1.21
C ASN A 145 10.84 14.77 0.64
N GLU A 146 11.31 15.78 1.37
CA GLU A 146 12.47 16.61 1.02
C GLU A 146 12.35 17.29 -0.35
N SER A 147 11.13 17.72 -0.69
CA SER A 147 10.85 18.39 -1.95
C SER A 147 10.13 19.73 -1.76
N PHE A 148 10.19 20.58 -2.79
CA PHE A 148 9.28 21.71 -2.98
C PHE A 148 8.04 21.24 -3.75
N LEU A 149 6.84 21.46 -3.20
CA LEU A 149 5.59 21.07 -3.83
C LEU A 149 5.20 22.09 -4.91
N VAL A 150 5.18 21.66 -6.17
CA VAL A 150 4.82 22.49 -7.32
C VAL A 150 3.39 22.17 -7.76
N PRO A 151 2.41 23.07 -7.56
CA PRO A 151 1.04 22.86 -8.02
C PRO A 151 0.92 23.17 -9.52
N MET A 152 1.11 22.15 -10.35
CA MET A 152 1.22 22.27 -11.81
C MET A 152 -0.05 22.81 -12.50
N ASN A 153 -1.20 22.72 -11.84
CA ASN A 153 -2.47 23.20 -12.37
C ASN A 153 -2.87 24.56 -11.80
N SER A 154 -1.96 25.26 -11.10
CA SER A 154 -2.24 26.57 -10.51
C SER A 154 -2.65 27.59 -11.57
N ASP A 155 -3.72 28.33 -11.29
CA ASP A 155 -4.17 29.46 -12.10
C ASP A 155 -3.52 30.79 -11.70
N ALA A 156 -2.82 30.83 -10.56
CA ALA A 156 -2.13 31.99 -10.01
C ALA A 156 -0.60 32.00 -10.26
N LEU A 157 -0.05 30.87 -10.73
CA LEU A 157 1.39 30.71 -10.97
C LEU A 157 1.68 30.47 -12.46
N LYS A 158 2.69 31.18 -12.97
CA LYS A 158 3.30 30.84 -14.27
C LYS A 158 4.49 29.95 -14.02
N ILE A 159 4.32 28.66 -14.32
CA ILE A 159 5.35 27.63 -14.13
C ILE A 159 5.99 27.32 -15.48
N SER A 160 7.31 27.36 -15.52
CA SER A 160 8.10 27.00 -16.70
C SER A 160 9.33 26.21 -16.29
N PHE A 161 10.01 25.62 -17.27
CA PHE A 161 11.18 24.78 -17.02
C PHE A 161 12.31 25.20 -17.94
N ASP A 162 13.53 25.19 -17.44
CA ASP A 162 14.71 25.05 -18.31
C ASP A 162 15.20 23.60 -18.28
N GLY A 163 16.42 23.30 -18.73
CA GLY A 163 16.97 21.94 -18.68
C GLY A 163 17.05 21.36 -17.26
N THR A 164 17.35 22.18 -16.25
CA THR A 164 17.75 21.76 -14.90
C THR A 164 16.78 22.19 -13.81
N ASN A 165 16.01 23.26 -14.02
CA ASN A 165 15.25 23.96 -13.00
C ASN A 165 13.76 24.10 -13.36
N VAL A 166 12.95 24.23 -12.30
CA VAL A 166 11.58 24.75 -12.33
C VAL A 166 11.65 26.24 -12.02
N HIS A 167 11.00 27.05 -12.84
CA HIS A 167 10.88 28.50 -12.66
C HIS A 167 9.42 28.87 -12.40
N ILE A 168 9.19 29.65 -11.35
CA ILE A 168 7.86 30.09 -10.94
C ILE A 168 7.82 31.62 -10.91
N LEU A 169 6.89 32.20 -11.65
CA LEU A 169 6.56 33.63 -11.63
C LEU A 169 5.16 33.80 -11.04
N THR A 170 5.06 34.62 -9.99
CA THR A 170 3.82 34.91 -9.25
C THR A 170 3.14 36.18 -9.78
N GLU A 171 1.88 36.41 -9.39
CA GLU A 171 1.11 37.59 -9.83
C GLU A 171 1.74 38.93 -9.39
N ASP A 172 2.44 38.95 -8.25
CA ASP A 172 3.17 40.11 -7.74
C ASP A 172 4.59 40.25 -8.33
N ASN A 173 4.90 39.52 -9.40
CA ASN A 173 6.18 39.50 -10.12
C ASN A 173 7.38 38.93 -9.33
N ALA A 174 7.16 38.27 -8.20
CA ALA A 174 8.22 37.52 -7.53
C ALA A 174 8.62 36.31 -8.38
N LYS A 175 9.90 35.93 -8.28
CA LYS A 175 10.50 34.85 -9.08
C LYS A 175 11.18 33.84 -8.17
N PHE A 176 10.91 32.58 -8.43
CA PHE A 176 11.57 31.45 -7.77
C PHE A 176 12.18 30.53 -8.82
N SER A 177 13.32 29.93 -8.50
CA SER A 177 13.99 28.94 -9.34
C SER A 177 14.55 27.84 -8.46
N PHE A 178 14.15 26.60 -8.71
CA PHE A 178 14.55 25.42 -7.94
C PHE A 178 15.08 24.35 -8.89
N PRO A 179 16.09 23.55 -8.51
CA PRO A 179 16.46 22.35 -9.25
C PRO A 179 15.24 21.44 -9.43
N LYS A 180 15.06 20.85 -10.61
CA LYS A 180 13.97 19.91 -10.90
C LYS A 180 14.00 18.70 -9.97
N SER A 181 15.19 18.25 -9.58
CA SER A 181 15.38 17.13 -8.65
C SER A 181 14.80 17.39 -7.26
N ASP A 182 14.62 18.66 -6.90
CA ASP A 182 14.20 19.08 -5.58
C ASP A 182 12.69 19.41 -5.57
N CYS A 183 11.98 19.14 -6.67
CA CYS A 183 10.58 19.52 -6.86
C CYS A 183 9.69 18.28 -7.05
N SER A 184 8.57 18.25 -6.34
CA SER A 184 7.46 17.35 -6.62
C SER A 184 6.43 18.06 -7.50
N LEU A 185 6.33 17.65 -8.77
CA LEU A 185 5.39 18.23 -9.74
C LEU A 185 4.02 17.58 -9.58
N LEU A 186 3.10 18.26 -8.91
CA LEU A 186 1.80 17.70 -8.52
C LEU A 186 0.67 18.24 -9.41
N PRO A 187 -0.25 17.40 -9.90
CA PRO A 187 -1.39 17.83 -10.73
C PRO A 187 -2.52 18.44 -9.86
N ILE A 188 -2.17 19.43 -9.04
CA ILE A 188 -3.06 20.15 -8.13
C ILE A 188 -3.02 21.65 -8.43
N VAL A 189 -4.08 22.37 -8.05
CA VAL A 189 -4.21 23.83 -8.27
C VAL A 189 -3.51 24.61 -7.16
N HIS A 190 -3.68 24.17 -5.91
CA HIS A 190 -3.01 24.75 -4.75
C HIS A 190 -2.29 23.66 -3.96
N SER A 191 -1.13 23.98 -3.37
CA SER A 191 -0.41 23.09 -2.45
C SER A 191 -0.99 23.12 -1.04
N SER A 192 -2.33 23.13 -0.91
CA SER A 192 -3.04 23.12 0.37
C SER A 192 -3.21 21.69 0.88
N ALA A 193 -3.45 21.55 2.19
CA ALA A 193 -3.71 20.25 2.81
C ALA A 193 -4.91 19.51 2.18
N GLU A 194 -5.96 20.23 1.77
CA GLU A 194 -7.15 19.67 1.13
C GLU A 194 -6.83 19.02 -0.21
N GLU A 195 -6.12 19.72 -1.09
CA GLU A 195 -5.76 19.19 -2.41
C GLU A 195 -4.71 18.08 -2.31
N LEU A 196 -3.79 18.17 -1.35
CA LEU A 196 -2.87 17.08 -1.04
C LEU A 196 -3.61 15.82 -0.58
N ALA A 197 -4.68 15.95 0.22
CA ALA A 197 -5.50 14.82 0.63
C ALA A 197 -6.21 14.15 -0.56
N ILE A 198 -6.71 14.95 -1.52
CA ILE A 198 -7.30 14.43 -2.77
C ILE A 198 -6.24 13.73 -3.62
N TYR A 199 -5.08 14.36 -3.84
CA TYR A 199 -3.97 13.80 -4.61
C TYR A 199 -3.52 12.46 -4.02
N ILE A 200 -3.29 12.39 -2.71
CA ILE A 200 -2.85 11.17 -2.03
C ILE A 200 -3.95 10.10 -2.04
N SER A 201 -5.22 10.47 -1.97
CA SER A 201 -6.34 9.53 -2.14
C SER A 201 -6.32 8.85 -3.51
N ASN A 202 -6.03 9.60 -4.58
CA ASN A 202 -5.86 9.03 -5.92
C ASN A 202 -4.65 8.08 -5.97
N GLN A 203 -3.50 8.48 -5.43
CA GLN A 203 -2.30 7.63 -5.37
C GLN A 203 -2.53 6.33 -4.59
N LEU A 204 -3.30 6.38 -3.49
CA LEU A 204 -3.70 5.20 -2.72
C LEU A 204 -4.58 4.28 -3.55
N ILE A 205 -5.58 4.81 -4.26
CA ILE A 205 -6.46 4.02 -5.12
C ILE A 205 -5.69 3.39 -6.28
N ASP A 206 -4.75 4.10 -6.90
CA ASP A 206 -3.92 3.55 -7.97
C ASP A 206 -3.02 2.42 -7.45
N SER A 207 -2.47 2.59 -6.26
CA SER A 207 -1.58 1.60 -5.63
C SER A 207 -2.31 0.35 -5.12
N PHE A 208 -3.50 0.51 -4.55
CA PHE A 208 -4.35 -0.63 -4.17
C PHE A 208 -5.06 -1.25 -5.38
N THR A 209 -5.34 -0.44 -6.40
CA THR A 209 -6.34 -0.63 -7.45
C THR A 209 -7.78 -0.55 -6.94
N ILE A 210 -8.66 0.10 -7.72
CA ILE A 210 -10.09 0.19 -7.39
C ILE A 210 -10.77 -1.19 -7.32
N VAL A 211 -10.34 -2.13 -8.17
CA VAL A 211 -10.89 -3.48 -8.25
C VAL A 211 -10.59 -4.26 -6.97
N ALA A 212 -9.35 -4.25 -6.49
CA ALA A 212 -9.00 -4.96 -5.25
C ALA A 212 -9.71 -4.38 -4.02
N LEU A 213 -9.92 -3.06 -3.97
CA LEU A 213 -10.70 -2.42 -2.91
C LEU A 213 -12.16 -2.89 -2.94
N LEU A 214 -12.78 -2.94 -4.12
CA LEU A 214 -14.15 -3.42 -4.29
C LEU A 214 -14.29 -4.91 -3.95
N GLU A 215 -13.36 -5.76 -4.39
CA GLU A 215 -13.33 -7.20 -4.05
C GLU A 215 -13.18 -7.42 -2.54
N ARG A 216 -12.49 -6.52 -1.84
CA ARG A 216 -12.41 -6.51 -0.37
C ARG A 216 -13.64 -5.96 0.34
N GLY A 217 -14.63 -5.48 -0.42
CA GLY A 217 -15.83 -4.86 0.15
C GLY A 217 -15.56 -3.52 0.81
N VAL A 218 -14.52 -2.81 0.38
CA VAL A 218 -14.25 -1.42 0.79
C VAL A 218 -15.31 -0.52 0.17
N ARG A 219 -15.86 0.36 1.01
CA ARG A 219 -16.92 1.31 0.62
C ARG A 219 -16.48 2.77 0.74
N LYS A 220 -15.42 3.02 1.50
CA LYS A 220 -14.96 4.38 1.81
C LYS A 220 -13.47 4.41 2.04
N LEU A 221 -12.81 5.38 1.45
CA LEU A 221 -11.43 5.77 1.72
C LEU A 221 -11.44 7.21 2.23
N GLU A 222 -10.80 7.44 3.36
CA GLU A 222 -10.59 8.75 3.93
C GLU A 222 -9.09 8.99 4.10
N VAL A 223 -8.64 10.15 3.63
CA VAL A 223 -7.26 10.60 3.71
C VAL A 223 -7.23 11.91 4.47
N SER A 224 -6.41 11.99 5.51
CA SER A 224 -6.19 13.21 6.27
C SER A 224 -4.73 13.65 6.19
N ILE A 225 -4.53 14.95 5.95
CA ILE A 225 -3.23 15.60 5.87
C ILE A 225 -3.17 16.70 6.91
N SER A 226 -2.13 16.66 7.76
CA SER A 226 -1.89 17.66 8.79
C SER A 226 -0.60 18.42 8.53
N GLU A 227 -0.67 19.75 8.50
CA GLU A 227 0.49 20.65 8.30
C GLU A 227 1.16 21.05 9.62
N ALA A 228 0.37 21.06 10.70
CA ALA A 228 0.79 21.36 12.06
C ALA A 228 -0.12 20.65 13.06
N ASN A 229 0.31 20.59 14.32
CA ASN A 229 -0.49 19.99 15.39
C ASN A 229 -1.91 20.59 15.42
N GLN A 230 -2.92 19.73 15.39
CA GLN A 230 -4.35 20.09 15.42
C GLN A 230 -4.88 20.83 14.18
N GLN A 231 -4.08 20.97 13.11
CA GLN A 231 -4.52 21.53 11.83
C GLN A 231 -4.43 20.45 10.77
N PHE A 232 -5.59 20.04 10.26
CA PHE A 232 -5.68 18.97 9.26
C PHE A 232 -6.85 19.19 8.31
N ALA A 233 -6.66 18.79 7.06
CA ALA A 233 -7.71 18.62 6.08
C ALA A 233 -8.00 17.12 5.93
N THR A 234 -9.25 16.79 5.61
CA THR A 234 -9.67 15.42 5.36
C THR A 234 -10.48 15.35 4.08
N TYR A 235 -10.13 14.41 3.21
CA TYR A 235 -10.89 14.08 2.01
C TYR A 235 -11.47 12.68 2.14
N GLU A 236 -12.77 12.57 1.93
CA GLU A 236 -13.52 11.32 1.92
C GLU A 236 -13.94 10.98 0.49
N ARG A 237 -13.71 9.73 0.10
CA ARG A 237 -14.13 9.17 -1.19
C ARG A 237 -14.94 7.91 -0.97
N THR A 238 -16.19 7.95 -1.43
CA THR A 238 -17.03 6.76 -1.54
C THR A 238 -16.52 5.87 -2.67
N ILE A 239 -16.37 4.59 -2.37
CA ILE A 239 -15.98 3.53 -3.32
C ILE A 239 -17.24 2.72 -3.61
N LEU A 240 -17.81 2.95 -4.79
CA LEU A 240 -19.02 2.27 -5.26
C LEU A 240 -18.64 1.22 -6.30
N ALA A 241 -19.33 0.08 -6.25
CA ALA A 241 -19.27 -0.97 -7.26
C ALA A 241 -20.07 -0.58 -8.50
#